data_AF-A0AAW5ELA6-F1
#
_entry.id   AF-A0AAW5ELA6-F1
#
_cell.length_a   1.000
_cell.length_b   1.000
_cell.length_c   1.000
_cell.angle_alpha   90.00
_cell.angle_beta   90.00
_cell.angle_gamma   90.00
#
_symmetry.space_group_name_H-M   'P 1'
#
loop_
_entity.id
_entity.type
_entity.pdbx_description
1 polymer ?
#
loop_
_entity_poly.entity_id
_entity_poly.type
_entity_poly.pdbx_seq_one_letter_code
_entity_poly.pdbx_strand_id
1 'polypeptide(L)'
;KDHFNDEEKYMQLIGYPDFEEHKKIHKEIIQSMINLIKDIKSTNDLKEKLYIIAKKWLLEHILYEDMKVEKWRSSSLATDEGKDVSFEAADDSDDDK
;
A
#
# COMPACT_ATOMS: atom_id res chain seq x y z
N LYS A 1 -5.26 -5.83 5.92
CA LYS A 1 -5.14 -6.31 4.51
C LYS A 1 -5.64 -5.23 3.54
N ASP A 2 -5.96 -4.06 4.08
CA ASP A 2 -6.91 -3.13 3.49
C ASP A 2 -6.17 -2.03 2.72
N HIS A 3 -4.99 -1.61 3.20
CA HIS A 3 -4.13 -0.63 2.54
C HIS A 3 -3.83 -0.95 1.05
N PHE A 4 -3.26 -2.12 0.74
CA PHE A 4 -2.93 -2.48 -0.65
C PHE A 4 -4.17 -2.60 -1.54
N ASN A 5 -5.29 -3.06 -0.98
CA ASN A 5 -6.52 -3.25 -1.74
C ASN A 5 -7.19 -1.91 -2.06
N ASP A 6 -7.15 -0.97 -1.12
CA ASP A 6 -7.71 0.36 -1.32
C ASP A 6 -6.82 1.21 -2.23
N GLU A 7 -5.50 1.08 -2.12
CA GLU A 7 -4.56 1.67 -3.07
C GLU A 7 -4.75 1.10 -4.49
N GLU A 8 -4.90 -0.21 -4.63
CA GLU A 8 -5.15 -0.83 -5.94
C GLU A 8 -6.44 -0.32 -6.59
N LYS A 9 -7.54 -0.20 -5.82
CA LYS A 9 -8.78 0.41 -6.32
C LYS A 9 -8.56 1.87 -6.73
N TYR A 10 -7.80 2.62 -5.94
CA TYR A 10 -7.50 4.01 -6.22
C TYR A 10 -6.68 4.18 -7.50
N MET A 11 -5.63 3.37 -7.70
CA MET A 11 -4.83 3.35 -8.92
C MET A 11 -5.67 3.00 -10.16
N GLN A 12 -6.62 2.06 -10.03
CA GLN A 12 -7.56 1.74 -11.10
C GLN A 12 -8.49 2.92 -11.43
N LEU A 13 -8.95 3.64 -10.40
CA LEU A 13 -9.83 4.80 -10.56
C LEU A 13 -9.15 5.94 -11.34
N ILE A 14 -7.86 6.19 -11.09
CA ILE A 14 -7.08 7.22 -11.78
C ILE A 14 -6.43 6.74 -13.08
N GLY A 15 -6.68 5.48 -13.49
CA GLY A 15 -6.11 4.91 -14.70
C GLY A 15 -4.58 4.87 -14.71
N TYR A 16 -3.96 4.54 -13.57
CA TYR A 16 -2.51 4.49 -13.46
C TYR A 16 -1.92 3.40 -14.39
N PRO A 17 -1.00 3.76 -15.32
CA PRO A 17 -0.51 2.84 -16.35
C PRO A 17 0.31 1.67 -15.79
N ASP A 18 1.03 1.88 -14.69
CA ASP A 18 1.90 0.87 -14.08
C ASP A 18 1.19 0.07 -12.96
N PHE A 19 -0.14 0.02 -12.99
CA PHE A 19 -0.97 -0.69 -12.01
C PHE A 19 -0.57 -2.17 -11.82
N GLU A 20 -0.34 -2.89 -12.92
CA GLU A 20 0.01 -4.31 -12.83
C GLU A 20 1.37 -4.55 -12.16
N GLU A 21 2.35 -3.68 -12.42
CA GLU A 21 3.67 -3.78 -11.81
C GLU A 21 3.60 -3.48 -10.31
N HIS A 22 2.88 -2.42 -9.93
CA HIS A 22 2.65 -2.07 -8.51
C HIS A 22 1.93 -3.19 -7.75
N LYS A 23 0.91 -3.81 -8.37
CA LYS A 23 0.22 -4.98 -7.81
C LYS A 23 1.13 -6.20 -7.65
N LYS A 24 2.11 -6.37 -8.53
CA LYS A 24 3.11 -7.44 -8.39
C LYS A 24 4.02 -7.19 -7.19
N ILE A 25 4.44 -5.94 -6.98
CA ILE A 25 5.23 -5.54 -5.80
C ILE A 25 4.46 -5.84 -4.50
N HIS A 26 3.16 -5.51 -4.42
CA HIS A 26 2.32 -5.87 -3.27
C HIS A 26 2.33 -7.38 -2.99
N LYS A 27 2.17 -8.19 -4.03
CA LYS A 27 2.21 -9.66 -3.90
C LYS A 27 3.57 -10.15 -3.41
N GLU A 28 4.67 -9.57 -3.90
CA GLU A 28 6.02 -9.92 -3.47
C GLU A 28 6.27 -9.57 -2.00
N ILE A 29 5.78 -8.43 -1.52
CA ILE A 29 5.85 -8.04 -0.11
C ILE A 29 5.06 -9.01 0.77
N ILE A 30 3.82 -9.34 0.38
CA ILE A 30 2.98 -10.30 1.11
C ILE A 30 3.64 -11.68 1.13
N GLN A 31 4.17 -12.16 0.00
CA GLN A 31 4.81 -13.46 -0.09
C GLN A 31 6.08 -13.50 0.77
N SER A 32 6.86 -12.42 0.78
CA SER A 32 8.04 -12.27 1.62
C SER A 32 7.67 -12.28 3.11
N MET A 33 6.58 -11.62 3.51
CA MET A 33 6.02 -11.72 4.85
C MET A 33 5.65 -13.15 5.22
N ILE A 34 4.91 -13.85 4.35
CA ILE A 34 4.47 -15.23 4.61
C ILE A 34 5.68 -16.16 4.77
N ASN A 35 6.67 -16.03 3.89
CA ASN A 35 7.89 -16.85 3.95
C ASN A 35 8.69 -16.55 5.23
N LEU A 36 8.82 -15.27 5.59
CA LEU A 36 9.49 -14.89 6.83
C LEU A 36 8.76 -15.42 8.05
N ILE A 37 7.42 -15.39 8.07
CA ILE A 37 6.61 -15.94 9.15
C ILE A 37 6.80 -17.46 9.29
N LYS A 38 6.86 -18.18 8.18
CA LYS A 38 7.10 -19.64 8.16
C LYS A 38 8.49 -20.02 8.69
N ASP A 39 9.49 -19.18 8.49
CA ASP A 39 10.88 -19.40 8.93
C ASP A 39 11.16 -18.96 10.38
N ILE A 40 10.13 -18.54 11.13
CA ILE A 40 10.29 -18.12 12.52
C ILE A 40 10.48 -19.35 13.41
N LYS A 41 11.60 -19.38 14.14
CA LYS A 41 11.89 -20.39 15.16
C LYS A 41 11.77 -19.85 16.60
N SER A 42 11.78 -18.52 16.77
CA SER A 42 11.62 -17.87 18.08
C SER A 42 10.85 -16.55 17.97
N THR A 43 10.21 -16.12 19.06
CA THR A 43 9.51 -14.82 19.14
C THR A 43 10.42 -13.61 18.95
N ASN A 44 11.73 -13.74 19.23
CA ASN A 44 12.68 -12.65 19.03
C ASN A 44 13.03 -12.48 17.54
N ASP A 45 13.23 -13.59 16.83
CA ASP A 45 13.44 -13.61 15.37
C ASP A 45 12.23 -13.04 14.62
N LEU A 46 11.02 -13.36 15.07
CA LEU A 46 9.79 -12.78 14.53
C LEU A 46 9.84 -11.25 14.60
N LYS A 47 10.18 -10.71 15.78
CA LYS A 47 10.12 -9.28 16.03
C LYS A 47 11.10 -8.50 15.15
N GLU A 48 12.32 -9.01 15.02
CA GLU A 48 13.37 -8.40 14.20
C GLU A 48 13.05 -8.51 12.70
N LYS A 49 12.61 -9.69 12.24
CA LYS A 49 12.20 -9.91 10.85
C LYS A 49 10.98 -9.06 10.47
N LEU A 50 9.97 -8.99 11.34
CA LEU A 50 8.79 -8.16 11.13
C LEU A 50 9.16 -6.68 11.07
N TYR A 51 10.09 -6.23 11.92
CA TYR A 51 10.60 -4.86 11.91
C TYR A 51 11.29 -4.52 10.58
N ILE A 52 12.12 -5.41 10.06
CA ILE A 52 12.77 -5.21 8.76
C ILE A 52 11.73 -5.08 7.65
N ILE A 53 10.70 -5.94 7.63
CA ILE A 53 9.66 -5.85 6.60
C ILE A 53 8.84 -4.58 6.75
N ALA A 54 8.26 -4.34 7.93
CA ALA A 54 7.38 -3.20 8.15
C ALA A 54 8.10 -1.86 7.99
N LYS A 55 9.38 -1.76 8.34
CA LYS A 55 10.11 -0.51 8.26
C LYS A 55 10.82 -0.32 6.93
N LYS A 56 11.47 -1.35 6.39
CA LYS A 56 12.25 -1.19 5.16
C LYS A 56 11.35 -1.29 3.94
N TRP A 57 10.62 -2.39 3.81
CA TRP A 57 9.80 -2.64 2.62
C TRP A 57 8.64 -1.67 2.51
N LEU A 58 7.91 -1.42 3.60
CA LEU A 58 6.79 -0.48 3.56
C LEU A 58 7.26 0.96 3.27
N LEU A 59 8.36 1.40 3.89
CA LEU A 59 8.86 2.76 3.71
C LEU A 59 9.47 2.98 2.33
N GLU A 60 10.24 2.00 1.82
CA GLU A 60 10.75 2.04 0.45
C GLU A 60 9.59 1.99 -0.56
N HIS A 61 8.58 1.15 -0.32
CA HIS A 61 7.39 1.08 -1.16
C HIS A 61 6.65 2.42 -1.21
N ILE A 62 6.32 3.01 -0.06
CA ILE A 62 5.64 4.31 0.01
C ILE A 62 6.44 5.41 -0.70
N LEU A 63 7.76 5.47 -0.47
CA LEU A 63 8.60 6.53 -1.03
C LEU A 63 8.86 6.37 -2.53
N TYR A 64 8.95 5.14 -3.05
CA TYR A 64 9.33 4.92 -4.43
C TYR A 64 8.16 4.60 -5.34
N GLU A 65 7.14 3.87 -4.86
CA GLU A 65 6.01 3.44 -5.67
C GLU A 65 4.80 4.36 -5.44
N ASP A 66 4.33 4.56 -4.21
CA ASP A 66 3.14 5.40 -3.95
C ASP A 66 3.39 6.86 -4.35
N MET A 67 4.62 7.37 -4.20
CA MET A 67 4.98 8.69 -4.71
C MET A 67 4.88 8.83 -6.23
N LYS A 68 5.06 7.75 -7.00
CA LYS A 68 4.85 7.79 -8.47
C LYS A 68 3.36 7.89 -8.78
N VAL A 69 2.53 7.16 -8.04
CA VAL A 69 1.06 7.23 -8.14
C VAL A 69 0.58 8.65 -7.84
N GLU A 70 1.11 9.28 -6.78
CA GLU A 70 0.76 10.65 -6.43
C GLU A 70 1.25 11.68 -7.45
N LYS A 71 2.45 11.51 -8.00
CA LYS A 71 2.92 12.34 -9.13
C LYS A 71 2.06 12.18 -10.37
N TRP A 72 1.61 10.96 -10.68
CA TRP A 72 0.68 10.69 -11.77
C TRP A 72 -0.67 11.35 -11.53
N ARG A 73 -1.22 11.25 -10.31
CA ARG A 73 -2.43 11.99 -9.89
C ARG A 73 -2.25 13.49 -10.13
N SER A 74 -1.19 14.09 -9.58
CA SER A 74 -0.92 15.53 -9.70
C SER A 74 -0.76 15.97 -11.15
N SER A 75 -0.12 15.15 -11.99
CA SER A 75 0.07 15.45 -13.41
C SER A 75 -1.22 15.27 -14.23
N SER A 76 -2.04 14.27 -13.89
CA SER A 76 -3.33 14.00 -14.56
C SER A 76 -4.39 15.04 -14.21
N LEU A 77 -4.39 15.53 -12.96
CA LEU A 77 -5.25 16.63 -12.49
C LEU A 77 -4.86 18.00 -13.06
N ALA A 78 -3.64 18.17 -13.59
CA ALA A 78 -3.25 19.37 -14.31
C ALA A 78 -3.87 19.45 -15.72
N THR A 79 -4.45 18.34 -16.21
CA THR A 79 -5.01 18.22 -17.57
C THR A 79 -6.52 17.99 -17.62
N ASP A 80 -7.17 17.59 -16.53
CA ASP A 80 -8.62 17.35 -16.50
C ASP A 80 -9.24 17.88 -15.21
N GLU A 81 -10.37 18.56 -15.33
CA GLU A 81 -10.93 19.42 -14.29
C GLU A 81 -11.26 18.67 -12.98
N GLY A 82 -10.50 18.97 -11.92
CA GLY A 82 -11.03 19.26 -10.59
C GLY A 82 -12.03 18.27 -10.00
N LYS A 83 -11.65 17.00 -9.83
CA LYS A 83 -12.33 16.12 -8.87
C LYS A 83 -11.39 15.77 -7.72
N ASP A 84 -11.49 16.58 -6.67
CA ASP A 84 -10.87 16.31 -5.37
C ASP A 84 -11.51 15.04 -4.78
N VAL A 85 -10.81 13.91 -4.89
CA VAL A 85 -11.12 12.69 -4.14
C VAL A 85 -10.41 12.81 -2.80
N SER A 86 -11.05 13.54 -1.88
CA SER A 86 -10.72 13.56 -0.47
C SER A 86 -11.00 12.19 0.13
N PHE A 87 -9.98 11.63 0.76
CA PHE A 87 -10.05 10.39 1.53
C PHE A 87 -10.73 10.72 2.86
N GLU A 88 -12.06 10.67 2.90
CA GLU A 88 -12.76 10.51 4.17
C GLU A 88 -12.51 9.07 4.64
N ALA A 89 -11.58 8.93 5.58
CA ALA A 89 -11.50 7.73 6.40
C ALA A 89 -12.87 7.60 7.08
N ALA A 90 -13.67 6.63 6.64
CA ALA A 90 -14.88 6.24 7.36
C ALA A 90 -14.42 5.77 8.75
N ASP A 91 -14.67 6.62 9.74
CA ASP A 91 -14.65 6.27 11.16
C ASP A 91 -15.76 5.24 11.35
N ASP A 92 -15.41 3.96 11.30
CA ASP A 92 -16.28 2.88 11.73
C ASP A 92 -16.21 2.87 13.27
N SER A 93 -16.89 3.83 13.87
CA SER A 93 -17.25 3.80 15.28
C SER A 93 -18.36 2.76 15.43
N ASP A 94 -17.96 1.52 15.75
CA ASP A 94 -18.84 0.49 16.31
C ASP A 94 -19.50 1.05 17.58
N ASP A 95 -20.75 1.51 17.46
CA ASP A 95 -21.65 1.83 18.56
C ASP A 95 -22.26 0.52 19.08
N ASP A 96 -21.55 -0.11 20.01
CA ASP A 96 -22.04 -1.27 20.76
C ASP A 96 -22.83 -0.76 21.99
N LYS A 97 -24.17 -0.69 21.85
CA LYS A 97 -25.12 -0.80 22.98
C LYS A 97 -26.55 -1.13 22.60
#